data_AF-A0A392NS47-F1
#
_entry.id   AF-A0A392NS47-F1
#
_cell.length_a   1.000
_cell.length_b   1.000
_cell.length_c   1.000
_cell.angle_alpha   90.00
_cell.angle_beta   90.00
_cell.angle_gamma   90.00
#
_symmetry.space_group_name_H-M   'P 1'
#
loop_
_entity.id
_entity.type
_entity.pdbx_description
1 polymer ?
#
loop_
_entity_poly.entity_id
_entity_poly.type
_entity_poly.pdbx_seq_one_letter_code
_entity_poly.pdbx_strand_id
1 'polypeptide(L)' 'GYDKEEKAARAYDLAALKYWGTSTTTNFPISNYEKEVEDMKHMTRQEFVAAIRR' A
#
# COMPACT_ATOMS: atom_id res chain seq x y z
N GLY A 1 11.95 -0.58 -20.72
CA GLY A 1 12.70 -1.58 -19.93
C GLY A 1 11.80 -1.97 -18.78
N TYR A 2 11.29 -3.19 -18.80
CA TYR A 2 10.12 -3.62 -18.03
C TYR A 2 10.23 -3.39 -16.52
N ASP A 3 11.43 -3.42 -15.95
CA ASP A 3 11.67 -3.14 -14.51
C ASP A 3 11.21 -1.75 -14.04
N LYS A 4 11.25 -0.74 -14.93
CA LYS A 4 10.80 0.63 -14.58
C LYS A 4 9.28 0.72 -14.57
N GLU A 5 8.63 0.14 -15.56
CA GLU A 5 7.18 0.16 -15.72
C GLU A 5 6.50 -0.65 -14.62
N GLU A 6 7.04 -1.84 -14.33
CA GLU A 6 6.51 -2.71 -13.28
C GLU A 6 6.63 -2.08 -11.89
N LYS A 7 7.76 -1.42 -11.59
CA LYS A 7 7.92 -0.65 -10.34
C LYS A 7 6.94 0.52 -10.24
N ALA A 8 6.71 1.24 -11.33
CA ALA A 8 5.76 2.34 -11.36
C ALA A 8 4.31 1.85 -11.15
N ALA A 9 3.92 0.77 -11.83
CA ALA A 9 2.60 0.16 -11.67
C ALA A 9 2.36 -0.34 -10.23
N ARG A 10 3.36 -0.99 -9.62
CA ARG A 10 3.28 -1.39 -8.21
C ARG A 10 3.13 -0.21 -7.25
N ALA A 11 3.86 0.88 -7.47
CA ALA A 11 3.74 2.08 -6.64
C ALA A 11 2.35 2.72 -6.74
N TYR A 12 1.76 2.72 -7.94
CA TYR A 12 0.39 3.20 -8.15
C TYR A 12 -0.63 2.33 -7.43
N ASP A 13 -0.53 1.01 -7.56
CA ASP A 13 -1.44 0.06 -6.90
C ASP A 13 -1.41 0.19 -5.37
N LEU A 14 -0.22 0.32 -4.78
CA LEU A 14 -0.07 0.52 -3.34
C LEU A 14 -0.69 1.84 -2.87
N ALA A 15 -0.52 2.93 -3.64
CA ALA A 15 -1.18 4.20 -3.35
C ALA A 15 -2.71 4.05 -3.42
N ALA A 16 -3.22 3.43 -4.49
CA ALA A 16 -4.65 3.19 -4.67
C ALA A 16 -5.23 2.38 -3.51
N LEU A 17 -4.56 1.30 -3.09
CA LEU A 17 -4.95 0.46 -1.97
C LEU A 17 -4.95 1.23 -0.63
N LYS A 18 -3.99 2.14 -0.43
CA LYS A 18 -3.92 2.97 0.78
C LYS A 18 -5.04 4.01 0.86
N TYR A 19 -5.40 4.64 -0.27
CA TYR A 19 -6.37 5.75 -0.31
C TYR A 19 -7.82 5.29 -0.51
N TRP A 20 -8.05 4.27 -1.34
CA TRP A 20 -9.38 3.79 -1.72
C TRP A 20 -9.72 2.40 -1.16
N GLY A 21 -8.76 1.71 -0.52
CA GLY A 21 -8.95 0.42 0.10
C GLY A 21 -8.87 -0.76 -0.88
N THR A 22 -9.09 -1.98 -0.35
CA THR A 22 -8.94 -3.24 -1.10
C THR A 22 -10.01 -3.49 -2.17
N SER A 23 -10.96 -2.58 -2.35
CA SER A 23 -11.94 -2.64 -3.45
C SER A 23 -11.50 -1.87 -4.69
N THR A 24 -10.36 -1.19 -4.65
CA THR A 24 -9.84 -0.46 -5.80
C THR A 24 -9.33 -1.41 -6.88
N THR A 25 -9.44 -1.00 -8.14
CA THR A 25 -8.82 -1.71 -9.26
C THR A 25 -7.31 -1.47 -9.23
N THR A 26 -6.55 -2.55 -9.28
CA THR A 26 -5.08 -2.56 -9.32
C THR A 26 -4.60 -3.22 -10.62
N ASN A 27 -3.39 -2.89 -11.04
CA ASN A 27 -2.73 -3.50 -12.19
C ASN A 27 -2.33 -4.96 -11.91
N PHE A 28 -2.09 -5.30 -10.64
CA PHE A 28 -1.78 -6.66 -10.20
C PHE A 28 -2.78 -7.18 -9.16
N PRO A 29 -2.92 -8.52 -9.00
CA PRO A 29 -3.77 -9.11 -7.97
C PRO A 29 -3.42 -8.60 -6.57
N ILE A 30 -4.45 -8.34 -5.75
CA ILE A 30 -4.27 -7.89 -4.36
C ILE A 30 -3.46 -8.87 -3.51
N SER A 31 -3.48 -10.17 -3.86
CA SER A 31 -2.62 -11.19 -3.25
C SER A 31 -1.13 -10.84 -3.31
N ASN A 32 -0.70 -10.08 -4.32
CA ASN A 32 0.70 -9.63 -4.44
C ASN A 32 1.05 -8.51 -3.45
N TYR A 33 0.05 -7.93 -2.79
CA TYR A 33 0.19 -6.83 -1.85
C TYR A 33 -0.31 -7.19 -0.45
N GLU A 34 -0.62 -8.46 -0.17
CA GLU A 34 -1.17 -8.89 1.11
C GLU A 34 -0.29 -8.45 2.28
N LYS A 35 1.02 -8.59 2.14
CA LYS A 35 2.00 -8.17 3.15
C LYS A 35 2.00 -6.65 3.34
N GLU A 36 2.04 -5.88 2.27
CA GLU A 36 2.04 -4.42 2.33
C GLU A 36 0.71 -3.88 2.87
N VAL A 37 -0.41 -4.48 2.48
CA VAL A 37 -1.75 -4.14 2.99
C VAL A 37 -1.86 -4.50 4.47
N GLU A 38 -1.30 -5.63 4.88
CA GLU A 38 -1.21 -6.05 6.28
C GLU A 38 -0.34 -5.10 7.11
N ASP A 39 0.85 -4.74 6.64
CA ASP A 39 1.73 -3.73 7.26
C ASP A 39 1.03 -2.37 7.38
N MET A 40 0.29 -1.97 6.33
CA MET A 40 -0.51 -0.74 6.31
C MET A 40 -1.71 -0.77 7.27
N LYS A 41 -2.24 -1.96 7.59
CA LYS A 41 -3.33 -2.17 8.57
C LYS A 41 -2.79 -2.20 10.00
N HIS A 42 -1.60 -2.74 10.20
CA HIS A 42 -0.98 -2.85 11.53
C HIS A 42 -0.46 -1.50 12.06
N MET A 43 -0.21 -0.50 11.20
CA MET A 43 -0.04 0.87 11.66
C MET A 43 -1.39 1.51 11.98
N THR A 44 -1.79 1.45 13.24
CA THR A 44 -2.97 2.19 13.70
C THR A 44 -2.71 3.70 13.61
N ARG A 45 -3.75 4.48 13.31
CA ARG A 45 -3.66 5.96 13.31
C ARG A 45 -3.10 6.50 14.66
N GLN A 46 -3.30 5.74 15.74
CA GLN A 46 -2.85 6.05 17.09
C GLN A 46 -1.34 5.82 17.28
N GLU A 47 -0.76 4.75 16.73
CA GLU A 47 0.69 4.51 16.80
C GLU A 47 1.50 5.54 16.02
N PHE A 48 0.98 6.01 14.88
CA PHE A 48 1.61 7.09 14.12
C PHE A 48 1.63 8.42 14.90
N VAL A 49 0.55 8.76 15.61
CA VAL A 49 0.49 9.94 16.49
C VAL A 49 1.41 9.78 17.71
N ALA A 50 1.51 8.56 18.27
CA ALA A 50 2.40 8.29 19.40
C ALA A 50 3.88 8.40 19.02
N ALA A 51 4.25 7.99 17.81
CA ALA A 51 5.62 8.14 17.29
C ALA A 51 6.01 9.61 17.02
N ILE A 52 5.06 10.48 16.67
CA ILE A 52 5.31 11.91 16.41
C ILE A 52 5.48 12.72 17.71
N ARG A 53 4.99 12.23 18.85
CA ARG A 53 5.05 12.94 20.14
C ARG A 53 6.36 12.76 20.93
N ARG A 54 7.39 12.14 20.36
CA ARG A 54 8.68 11.88 21.03
C ARG A 54 9.84 12.62 20.38
#